data_AF-A0A536M461-F1
#
_entry.id   AF-A0A536M461-F1
#
_cell.length_a   1.000
_cell.length_b   1.000
_cell.length_c   1.000
_cell.angle_alpha   90.00
_cell.angle_beta   90.00
_cell.angle_gamma   90.00
#
_symmetry.space_group_name_H-M   'P 1'
#
loop_
_entity.id
_entity.type
_entity.pdbx_description
1 polymer ?
#
loop_
_entity_poly.entity_id
_entity_poly.type
_entity_poly.pdbx_seq_one_letter_code
_entity_poly.pdbx_strand_id
1 'polypeptide(L)'
;MNRISRLRWWWQSVWGATMAGLGFRRSVVFGHGRAVGYRWARPGPPPDLSKVQRPAWLPPDGELGVAVGTRVVLVSEERFAIALVDCVAYSSGFEFTISYRSRDDLGREVLGFGLPPVPGRELEVRIEYPDGHHASSGTEAMSAHYEASYQGREPPSPSGPIVLPQRGGGGGNRYEQTYWCWPIPTDGRIRIAVQWPAAGIASTSVEIDASAIRRAGLSSDKLWSG
;
A
#
# COMPACT_ATOMS: atom_id res chain seq x y z
N MET A 1 -46.42 -23.22 7.04
CA MET A 1 -45.55 -23.17 5.83
C MET A 1 -46.18 -24.04 4.75
N ASN A 2 -46.62 -23.45 3.62
CA ASN A 2 -47.56 -24.09 2.70
C ASN A 2 -46.88 -25.01 1.65
N ARG A 3 -47.59 -26.02 1.12
CA ARG A 3 -47.03 -27.08 0.25
C ARG A 3 -46.38 -26.52 -1.05
N ILE A 4 -46.92 -25.41 -1.54
CA ILE A 4 -46.44 -24.69 -2.73
C ILE A 4 -45.08 -24.01 -2.48
N SER A 5 -44.82 -23.47 -1.28
CA SER A 5 -43.54 -22.82 -0.98
C SER A 5 -42.40 -23.82 -0.78
N ARG A 6 -42.69 -25.05 -0.31
CA ARG A 6 -41.73 -26.17 -0.30
C ARG A 6 -41.32 -26.61 -1.71
N LEU A 7 -42.29 -26.74 -2.63
CA LEU A 7 -41.99 -27.11 -4.03
C LEU A 7 -41.11 -26.06 -4.72
N ARG A 8 -41.42 -24.77 -4.49
CA ARG A 8 -40.66 -23.66 -5.08
C ARG A 8 -39.23 -23.58 -4.54
N TRP A 9 -39.04 -23.86 -3.25
CA TRP A 9 -37.71 -23.90 -2.62
C TRP A 9 -36.88 -25.09 -3.08
N TRP A 10 -37.50 -26.26 -3.23
CA TRP A 10 -36.85 -27.46 -3.77
C TRP A 10 -36.41 -27.24 -5.23
N TRP A 11 -37.28 -26.67 -6.08
CA TRP A 11 -36.93 -26.32 -7.46
C TRP A 11 -35.78 -25.31 -7.56
N GLN A 12 -35.78 -24.26 -6.72
CA GLN A 12 -34.68 -23.28 -6.69
C GLN A 12 -33.35 -23.90 -6.24
N SER A 13 -33.38 -24.87 -5.33
CA SER A 13 -32.19 -25.55 -4.82
C SER A 13 -31.61 -26.54 -5.83
N VAL A 14 -32.47 -27.34 -6.49
CA VAL A 14 -32.05 -28.25 -7.56
C VAL A 14 -31.48 -27.45 -8.73
N TRP A 15 -32.14 -26.37 -9.15
CA TRP A 15 -31.66 -25.52 -10.24
C TRP A 15 -30.34 -24.81 -9.89
N GLY A 16 -30.19 -24.33 -8.65
CA GLY A 16 -28.94 -23.74 -8.17
C GLY A 16 -27.78 -24.73 -8.12
N ALA A 17 -28.02 -25.98 -7.68
CA ALA A 17 -27.03 -27.04 -7.67
C ALA A 17 -26.60 -27.45 -9.09
N THR A 18 -27.56 -27.54 -10.03
CA THR A 18 -27.27 -27.79 -11.45
C THR A 18 -26.43 -26.68 -12.08
N MET A 19 -26.76 -25.41 -11.82
CA MET A 19 -25.98 -24.28 -12.33
C MET A 19 -24.55 -24.27 -11.76
N ALA A 20 -24.39 -24.55 -10.47
CA ALA A 20 -23.07 -24.69 -9.85
C ALA A 20 -22.26 -25.86 -10.46
N GLY A 21 -22.90 -27.01 -10.70
CA GLY A 21 -22.28 -28.17 -11.37
C GLY A 21 -21.86 -27.88 -12.82
N LEU A 22 -22.51 -26.93 -13.49
CA LEU A 22 -22.18 -26.45 -14.84
C LEU A 22 -21.15 -25.30 -14.86
N GLY A 23 -20.56 -24.98 -13.71
CA GLY A 23 -19.53 -23.95 -13.55
C GLY A 23 -20.06 -22.52 -13.44
N PHE A 24 -21.37 -22.32 -13.26
CA PHE A 24 -21.94 -21.00 -13.02
C PHE A 24 -21.86 -20.64 -11.54
N ARG A 25 -21.51 -19.38 -11.23
CA ARG A 25 -21.55 -18.83 -9.88
C ARG A 25 -22.64 -17.76 -9.78
N ARG A 26 -23.18 -17.62 -8.57
CA ARG A 26 -24.17 -16.60 -8.24
C ARG A 26 -23.45 -15.30 -7.94
N SER A 27 -23.47 -14.36 -8.87
CA SER A 27 -22.82 -13.05 -8.72
C SER A 27 -23.83 -11.98 -8.34
N VAL A 28 -23.43 -11.07 -7.46
CA VAL A 28 -24.23 -9.90 -7.07
C VAL A 28 -24.27 -8.93 -8.25
N VAL A 29 -25.47 -8.48 -8.62
CA VAL A 29 -25.66 -7.43 -9.62
C VAL A 29 -25.74 -6.09 -8.89
N PHE A 30 -24.86 -5.16 -9.25
CA PHE A 30 -24.85 -3.80 -8.70
C PHE A 30 -25.46 -2.81 -9.69
N GLY A 31 -26.26 -1.87 -9.19
CA GLY A 31 -26.79 -0.73 -9.92
C GLY A 31 -26.76 0.50 -9.02
N HIS A 32 -26.21 1.61 -9.51
CA HIS A 32 -25.98 2.83 -8.72
C HIS A 32 -25.29 2.55 -7.37
N GLY A 33 -24.30 1.66 -7.35
CA GLY A 33 -23.54 1.29 -6.14
C GLY A 33 -24.28 0.42 -5.13
N ARG A 34 -25.51 -0.05 -5.43
CA ARG A 34 -26.29 -0.94 -4.54
C ARG A 34 -26.54 -2.31 -5.17
N ALA A 35 -26.56 -3.35 -4.34
CA ALA A 35 -26.91 -4.70 -4.76
C ALA A 35 -28.41 -4.76 -5.13
N VAL A 36 -28.71 -5.01 -6.41
CA VAL A 36 -30.09 -5.01 -6.96
C VAL A 36 -30.59 -6.42 -7.28
N GLY A 37 -29.73 -7.43 -7.20
CA GLY A 37 -30.12 -8.81 -7.45
C GLY A 37 -28.94 -9.76 -7.59
N TYR A 38 -29.24 -10.97 -8.06
CA TYR A 38 -28.25 -11.99 -8.33
C TYR A 38 -28.43 -12.54 -9.74
N ARG A 39 -27.33 -12.74 -10.45
CA ARG A 39 -27.32 -13.40 -11.76
C ARG A 39 -26.42 -14.62 -11.69
N TRP A 40 -26.85 -15.70 -12.32
CA TRP A 40 -25.98 -16.83 -12.60
C TRP A 40 -25.16 -16.52 -13.86
N ALA A 41 -23.85 -16.44 -13.69
CA ALA A 41 -22.91 -16.27 -14.78
C ALA A 41 -21.76 -17.26 -14.61
N ARG A 42 -21.21 -17.76 -15.72
CA ARG A 42 -19.89 -18.40 -15.67
C ARG A 42 -18.89 -17.32 -15.23
N PRO A 43 -17.96 -17.62 -14.31
CA PRO A 43 -16.79 -16.78 -14.14
C PRO A 43 -16.21 -16.51 -15.53
N GLY A 44 -15.91 -15.25 -15.82
CA GLY A 44 -15.12 -14.95 -17.02
C GLY A 44 -13.82 -15.76 -16.99
N PRO A 45 -13.16 -15.95 -18.14
CA PRO A 45 -11.79 -16.46 -18.11
C PRO A 45 -10.98 -15.64 -17.10
N PRO A 46 -10.08 -16.26 -16.31
CA PRO A 46 -9.22 -15.51 -15.42
C PRO A 46 -8.54 -14.39 -16.22
N PRO A 47 -8.43 -13.19 -15.64
CA PRO A 47 -7.78 -12.09 -16.34
C PRO A 47 -6.39 -12.53 -16.78
N ASP A 48 -6.03 -12.14 -18.00
CA ASP A 48 -4.73 -12.47 -18.56
C ASP A 48 -3.65 -11.67 -17.82
N LEU A 49 -3.11 -12.28 -16.76
CA LEU A 49 -2.11 -11.65 -15.90
C LEU A 49 -0.80 -11.37 -16.65
N SER A 50 -0.55 -11.98 -17.82
CA SER A 50 0.64 -11.68 -18.63
C SER A 50 0.61 -10.28 -19.23
N LYS A 51 -0.55 -9.61 -19.21
CA LYS A 51 -0.72 -8.23 -19.69
C LYS A 51 -0.63 -7.18 -18.59
N VAL A 52 -0.54 -7.59 -17.33
CA VAL A 52 -0.36 -6.64 -16.22
C VAL A 52 1.08 -6.13 -16.27
N GLN A 53 1.26 -4.98 -16.91
CA GLN A 53 2.54 -4.29 -16.86
C GLN A 53 2.77 -3.77 -15.45
N ARG A 54 3.99 -3.99 -14.94
CA ARG A 54 4.39 -3.40 -13.66
C ARG A 54 4.33 -1.88 -13.78
N PRO A 55 3.58 -1.18 -12.92
CA PRO A 55 3.53 0.26 -12.99
C PRO A 55 4.91 0.91 -12.77
N ALA A 56 5.22 1.95 -13.55
CA ALA A 56 6.50 2.65 -13.49
C ALA A 56 6.74 3.42 -12.17
N TRP A 57 5.68 3.64 -11.38
CA TRP A 57 5.73 4.29 -10.07
C TRP A 57 6.04 3.33 -8.92
N LEU A 58 6.29 2.05 -9.20
CA LEU A 58 6.85 1.10 -8.24
C LEU A 58 8.38 1.18 -8.16
N PRO A 59 9.01 0.68 -7.07
CA PRO A 59 10.46 0.55 -7.02
C PRO A 59 11.00 -0.23 -8.23
N PRO A 60 12.15 0.15 -8.80
CA PRO A 60 12.77 -0.62 -9.88
C PRO A 60 13.42 -1.91 -9.33
N ASP A 61 13.17 -3.06 -9.95
CA ASP A 61 13.78 -4.34 -9.54
C ASP A 61 15.21 -4.52 -10.06
N GLY A 62 15.51 -3.92 -11.22
CA GLY A 62 16.76 -4.10 -11.96
C GLY A 62 17.83 -3.07 -11.64
N GLU A 63 17.74 -2.42 -10.48
CA GLU A 63 18.54 -1.27 -10.14
C GLU A 63 19.11 -1.40 -8.72
N LEU A 64 20.40 -1.06 -8.57
CA LEU A 64 21.07 -0.93 -7.29
C LEU A 64 20.98 0.52 -6.85
N GLY A 65 20.14 0.78 -5.86
CA GLY A 65 19.98 2.11 -5.28
C GLY A 65 21.23 2.57 -4.51
N VAL A 66 21.36 3.89 -4.37
CA VAL A 66 22.48 4.55 -3.69
C VAL A 66 22.03 5.01 -2.31
N ALA A 67 22.77 4.61 -1.28
CA ALA A 67 22.48 5.02 0.09
C ALA A 67 22.70 6.53 0.29
N VAL A 68 21.73 7.19 0.89
CA VAL A 68 21.78 8.59 1.31
C VAL A 68 21.98 8.61 2.82
N GLY A 69 22.97 9.37 3.31
CA GLY A 69 23.35 9.45 4.72
C GLY A 69 22.33 10.17 5.60
N THR A 70 21.10 9.67 5.66
CA THR A 70 19.98 10.26 6.40
C THR A 70 19.63 9.36 7.60
N ARG A 71 19.90 9.86 8.81
CA ARG A 71 19.44 9.25 10.07
C ARG A 71 19.00 10.34 11.03
N VAL A 72 17.72 10.36 11.38
CA VAL A 72 17.13 11.42 12.20
C VAL A 72 16.13 10.81 13.19
N VAL A 73 16.23 11.21 14.45
CA VAL A 73 15.26 10.86 15.48
C VAL A 73 14.07 11.81 15.38
N LEU A 74 12.87 11.26 15.17
CA LEU A 74 11.61 11.99 15.04
C LEU A 74 10.91 12.18 16.39
N VAL A 75 10.97 11.14 17.24
CA VAL A 75 10.39 11.10 18.58
C VAL A 75 11.37 10.38 19.50
N SER A 76 11.61 10.93 20.68
CA SER A 76 12.45 10.32 21.71
C SER A 76 11.86 10.57 23.08
N GLU A 77 11.03 9.63 23.54
CA GLU A 77 10.44 9.61 24.86
C GLU A 77 11.18 8.59 25.75
N GLU A 78 10.90 8.58 27.06
CA GLU A 78 11.60 7.74 28.04
C GLU A 78 11.64 6.25 27.66
N ARG A 79 10.54 5.74 27.09
CA ARG A 79 10.32 4.31 26.82
C ARG A 79 10.10 3.99 25.36
N PHE A 80 10.09 4.99 24.47
CA PHE A 80 9.73 4.81 23.07
C PHE A 80 10.43 5.83 22.17
N ALA A 81 10.88 5.40 21.00
CA ALA A 81 11.51 6.25 20.01
C ALA A 81 11.11 5.86 18.58
N ILE A 82 10.98 6.88 17.73
CA ILE A 82 10.81 6.76 16.28
C ILE A 82 11.98 7.46 15.62
N ALA A 83 12.62 6.78 14.67
CA ALA A 83 13.67 7.36 13.86
C ALA A 83 13.43 7.05 12.38
N LEU A 84 13.73 8.02 11.53
CA LEU A 84 13.98 7.76 10.11
C LEU A 84 15.40 7.21 9.97
N VAL A 85 15.50 6.04 9.38
CA VAL A 85 16.74 5.31 9.11
C VAL A 85 16.78 4.87 7.65
N ASP A 86 17.98 4.60 7.16
CA ASP A 86 18.27 3.92 5.89
C ASP A 86 17.47 4.47 4.69
N CYS A 87 17.93 5.62 4.17
CA CYS A 87 17.40 6.18 2.93
C CYS A 87 18.22 5.69 1.73
N VAL A 88 17.54 5.14 0.72
CA VAL A 88 18.16 4.64 -0.51
C VAL A 88 17.44 5.24 -1.72
N ALA A 89 18.19 5.89 -2.60
CA ALA A 89 17.66 6.54 -3.78
C ALA A 89 17.91 5.71 -5.04
N TYR A 90 16.92 5.73 -5.93
CA TYR A 90 16.89 5.07 -7.22
C TYR A 90 16.55 6.12 -8.30
N SER A 91 16.64 5.76 -9.56
CA SER A 91 16.44 6.66 -10.69
C SER A 91 14.99 7.19 -10.78
N SER A 92 14.02 6.38 -10.36
CA SER A 92 12.59 6.72 -10.40
C SER A 92 12.03 7.25 -9.08
N GLY A 93 12.71 7.09 -7.96
CA GLY A 93 12.18 7.35 -6.63
C GLY A 93 13.17 6.99 -5.53
N PHE A 94 12.71 6.92 -4.29
CA PHE A 94 13.57 6.56 -3.16
C PHE A 94 12.77 5.83 -2.09
N GLU A 95 13.45 5.06 -1.26
CA GLU A 95 12.88 4.47 -0.07
C GLU A 95 13.54 5.02 1.19
N PHE A 96 12.81 4.98 2.29
CA PHE A 96 13.34 5.19 3.63
C PHE A 96 12.63 4.28 4.62
N THR A 97 13.28 4.00 5.73
CA THR A 97 12.75 3.15 6.78
C THR A 97 12.43 3.99 8.02
N ILE A 98 11.28 3.74 8.63
CA ILE A 98 10.96 4.21 9.97
C ILE A 98 11.23 3.06 10.94
N SER A 99 12.14 3.29 11.89
CA SER A 99 12.48 2.38 12.98
C SER A 99 11.74 2.78 14.24
N TYR A 100 11.09 1.80 14.85
CA TYR A 100 10.36 1.90 16.11
C TYR A 100 11.17 1.16 17.17
N ARG A 101 11.44 1.83 18.29
CA ARG A 101 12.15 1.25 19.42
C ARG A 101 11.35 1.49 20.68
N SER A 102 11.18 0.45 21.48
CA SER A 102 10.47 0.51 22.75
C SER A 102 11.28 -0.19 23.85
N ARG A 103 11.03 0.17 25.10
CA ARG A 103 11.47 -0.64 26.25
C ARG A 103 10.53 -1.83 26.50
N ASP A 104 9.27 -1.68 26.12
CA ASP A 104 8.25 -2.73 26.21
C ASP A 104 7.97 -3.40 24.86
N ASP A 105 7.26 -4.53 24.90
CA ASP A 105 6.69 -5.13 23.71
C ASP A 105 5.74 -4.15 23.00
N LEU A 106 6.05 -3.87 21.74
CA LEU A 106 5.19 -3.15 20.80
C LEU A 106 4.09 -4.11 20.38
N GLY A 107 3.03 -4.17 21.20
CA GLY A 107 1.91 -5.07 20.98
C GLY A 107 1.39 -5.02 19.54
N ARG A 108 1.07 -6.20 19.00
CA ARG A 108 0.64 -6.41 17.59
C ARG A 108 -0.53 -5.50 17.17
N GLU A 109 -1.43 -5.21 18.11
CA GLU A 109 -2.60 -4.35 17.90
C GLU A 109 -2.25 -2.86 17.78
N VAL A 110 -1.18 -2.41 18.44
CA VAL A 110 -0.68 -1.04 18.32
C VAL A 110 -0.07 -0.84 16.94
N LEU A 111 0.69 -1.84 16.48
CA LEU A 111 1.31 -1.84 15.15
C LEU A 111 0.33 -2.07 13.99
N GLY A 112 -0.95 -2.34 14.26
CA GLY A 112 -1.96 -2.60 13.23
C GLY A 112 -1.92 -4.01 12.60
N PHE A 113 -1.08 -4.92 13.10
CA PHE A 113 -0.91 -6.29 12.59
C PHE A 113 -1.86 -7.32 13.23
N GLY A 114 -2.94 -6.87 13.87
CA GLY A 114 -3.99 -7.75 14.37
C GLY A 114 -4.67 -8.53 13.23
N LEU A 115 -5.22 -9.70 13.53
CA LEU A 115 -6.19 -10.37 12.66
C LEU A 115 -7.57 -10.27 13.31
N PRO A 116 -8.53 -9.53 12.71
CA PRO A 116 -8.41 -8.76 11.46
C PRO A 116 -7.56 -7.47 11.64
N PRO A 117 -6.95 -6.95 10.56
CA PRO A 117 -6.30 -5.64 10.62
C PRO A 117 -7.32 -4.59 11.06
N VAL A 118 -6.89 -3.64 11.88
CA VAL A 118 -7.74 -2.55 12.37
C VAL A 118 -7.29 -1.27 11.68
N PRO A 119 -7.99 -0.83 10.61
CA PRO A 119 -7.61 0.36 9.86
C PRO A 119 -7.56 1.60 10.76
N GLY A 120 -6.66 2.53 10.44
CA GLY A 120 -6.55 3.82 11.14
C GLY A 120 -5.81 3.72 12.47
N ARG A 121 -5.13 2.60 12.72
CA ARG A 121 -4.19 2.44 13.84
C ARG A 121 -2.74 2.46 13.38
N GLU A 122 -2.47 2.46 12.08
CA GLU A 122 -1.10 2.48 11.56
C GLU A 122 -0.41 3.82 11.80
N LEU A 123 0.93 3.83 11.76
CA LEU A 123 1.69 5.07 11.64
C LEU A 123 1.37 5.71 10.29
N GLU A 124 0.85 6.92 10.32
CA GLU A 124 0.65 7.71 9.11
C GLU A 124 1.91 8.49 8.82
N VAL A 125 2.41 8.38 7.59
CA VAL A 125 3.55 9.14 7.09
C VAL A 125 3.06 10.08 6.00
N ARG A 126 3.41 11.35 6.09
CA ARG A 126 3.16 12.35 5.04
C ARG A 126 4.48 12.90 4.54
N ILE A 127 4.56 13.08 3.23
CA ILE A 127 5.70 13.70 2.57
C ILE A 127 5.25 14.96 1.83
N GLU A 128 6.07 15.99 1.86
CA GLU A 128 5.91 17.22 1.07
C GLU A 128 7.20 17.45 0.29
N TYR A 129 7.06 17.55 -1.02
CA TYR A 129 8.15 17.72 -1.98
C TYR A 129 8.51 19.20 -2.12
N PRO A 130 9.71 19.54 -2.62
CA PRO A 130 10.13 20.94 -2.78
C PRO A 130 9.22 21.78 -3.69
N ASP A 131 8.50 21.13 -4.61
CA ASP A 131 7.53 21.75 -5.52
C ASP A 131 6.14 21.96 -4.90
N GLY A 132 5.96 21.63 -3.62
CA GLY A 132 4.71 21.76 -2.87
C GLY A 132 3.74 20.59 -3.06
N HIS A 133 4.06 19.61 -3.92
CA HIS A 133 3.27 18.39 -4.00
C HIS A 133 3.46 17.55 -2.74
N HIS A 134 2.40 16.87 -2.30
CA HIS A 134 2.44 16.08 -1.08
C HIS A 134 1.66 14.77 -1.24
N ALA A 135 2.01 13.79 -0.42
CA ALA A 135 1.36 12.50 -0.37
C ALA A 135 1.33 11.96 1.05
N SER A 136 0.34 11.13 1.34
CA SER A 136 0.28 10.37 2.60
C SER A 136 0.46 8.89 2.32
N SER A 137 0.97 8.15 3.31
CA SER A 137 1.18 6.71 3.21
C SER A 137 -0.14 6.00 3.02
N GLY A 138 -0.21 5.15 2.01
CA GLY A 138 -1.43 4.42 1.70
C GLY A 138 -1.24 3.43 0.55
N THR A 139 -2.30 2.70 0.23
CA THR A 139 -2.31 1.67 -0.83
C THR A 139 -3.38 1.96 -1.88
N GLU A 140 -3.94 3.16 -1.92
CA GLU A 140 -5.03 3.57 -2.80
C GLU A 140 -4.61 3.52 -4.27
N ALA A 141 -3.42 4.06 -4.60
CA ALA A 141 -2.87 4.00 -5.95
C ALA A 141 -2.68 2.55 -6.42
N MET A 142 -2.21 1.68 -5.53
CA MET A 142 -2.04 0.26 -5.79
C MET A 142 -3.38 -0.44 -6.02
N SER A 143 -4.35 -0.18 -5.14
CA SER A 143 -5.69 -0.77 -5.19
C SER A 143 -6.41 -0.36 -6.48
N ALA A 144 -6.37 0.93 -6.84
CA ALA A 144 -6.96 1.45 -8.06
C ALA A 144 -6.31 0.85 -9.33
N HIS A 145 -4.98 0.69 -9.32
CA HIS A 145 -4.26 0.08 -10.44
C HIS A 145 -4.67 -1.38 -10.66
N TYR A 146 -4.67 -2.18 -9.60
CA TYR A 146 -5.06 -3.58 -9.71
C TYR A 146 -6.55 -3.72 -10.03
N GLU A 147 -7.43 -2.93 -9.42
CA GLU A 147 -8.86 -2.97 -9.73
C GLU A 147 -9.13 -2.72 -11.21
N ALA A 148 -8.51 -1.68 -11.79
CA ALA A 148 -8.63 -1.39 -13.22
C ALA A 148 -8.12 -2.56 -14.08
N SER A 149 -6.95 -3.10 -13.74
CA SER A 149 -6.35 -4.26 -14.42
C SER A 149 -7.27 -5.49 -14.38
N TYR A 150 -7.83 -5.81 -13.20
CA TYR A 150 -8.77 -6.91 -13.01
C TYR A 150 -10.05 -6.75 -13.84
N GLN A 151 -10.46 -5.51 -14.10
CA GLN A 151 -11.63 -5.18 -14.90
C GLN A 151 -11.30 -5.01 -16.39
N GLY A 152 -10.05 -5.25 -16.80
CA GLY A 152 -9.59 -5.07 -18.18
C GLY A 152 -9.61 -3.62 -18.65
N ARG A 153 -9.55 -2.66 -17.72
CA ARG A 153 -9.47 -1.22 -17.99
C ARG A 153 -8.00 -0.79 -17.92
N GLU A 154 -7.69 0.29 -18.64
CA GLU A 154 -6.37 0.92 -18.52
C GLU A 154 -6.17 1.43 -17.08
N PRO A 155 -5.10 1.02 -16.38
CA PRO A 155 -4.87 1.44 -15.01
C PRO A 155 -4.51 2.93 -14.90
N PRO A 156 -5.05 3.66 -13.91
CA PRO A 156 -4.67 5.04 -13.69
C PRO A 156 -3.20 5.13 -13.27
N SER A 157 -2.51 6.17 -13.76
CA SER A 157 -1.20 6.57 -13.24
C SER A 157 -1.36 7.71 -12.22
N PRO A 158 -0.66 7.68 -11.08
CA PRO A 158 -0.66 8.80 -10.14
C PRO A 158 -0.19 10.10 -10.80
N SER A 159 -0.90 11.20 -10.55
CA SER A 159 -0.58 12.53 -11.08
C SER A 159 0.41 13.30 -10.22
N GLY A 160 0.85 12.72 -9.10
CA GLY A 160 1.71 13.36 -8.11
C GLY A 160 2.41 12.32 -7.26
N PRO A 161 3.10 12.75 -6.18
CA PRO A 161 3.86 11.86 -5.37
C PRO A 161 2.97 10.80 -4.71
N ILE A 162 3.57 9.66 -4.40
CA ILE A 162 2.95 8.59 -3.62
C ILE A 162 3.91 8.15 -2.52
N VAL A 163 3.35 7.65 -1.42
CA VAL A 163 4.09 7.01 -0.34
C VAL A 163 3.47 5.63 -0.14
N LEU A 164 4.16 4.58 -0.57
CA LEU A 164 3.67 3.21 -0.49
C LEU A 164 4.37 2.49 0.67
N PRO A 165 3.64 1.95 1.66
CA PRO A 165 4.24 1.02 2.61
C PRO A 165 4.68 -0.25 1.88
N GLN A 166 5.92 -0.66 2.06
CA GLN A 166 6.51 -1.83 1.41
C GLN A 166 6.80 -2.93 2.45
N ARG A 167 8.06 -3.02 2.89
CA ARG A 167 8.55 -4.05 3.79
C ARG A 167 8.36 -3.62 5.22
N GLY A 168 7.73 -4.47 6.00
CA GLY A 168 7.51 -4.27 7.42
C GLY A 168 7.93 -5.50 8.20
N GLY A 169 8.64 -5.33 9.30
CA GLY A 169 9.10 -6.46 10.10
C GLY A 169 9.61 -6.08 11.48
N GLY A 170 9.40 -6.97 12.44
CA GLY A 170 9.84 -6.78 13.80
C GLY A 170 9.19 -7.75 14.76
N GLY A 171 9.48 -7.57 16.05
CA GLY A 171 8.95 -8.39 17.12
C GLY A 171 9.42 -7.89 18.48
N GLY A 172 8.61 -8.13 19.50
CA GLY A 172 8.87 -7.63 20.84
C GLY A 172 8.96 -6.11 20.82
N ASN A 173 10.14 -5.58 21.10
CA ASN A 173 10.35 -4.15 21.34
C ASN A 173 10.97 -3.36 20.16
N ARG A 174 11.10 -3.99 18.99
CA ARG A 174 11.61 -3.38 17.75
C ARG A 174 10.70 -3.69 16.59
N TYR A 175 10.40 -2.67 15.80
CA TYR A 175 9.75 -2.82 14.50
C TYR A 175 10.38 -1.87 13.48
N GLU A 176 10.33 -2.22 12.20
CA GLU A 176 10.83 -1.40 11.10
C GLU A 176 9.83 -1.45 9.94
N GLN A 177 9.50 -0.28 9.40
CA GLN A 177 8.62 -0.13 8.24
C GLN A 177 9.33 0.68 7.17
N THR A 178 9.48 0.09 5.99
CA THR A 178 10.05 0.75 4.81
C THR A 178 8.92 1.30 3.95
N TYR A 179 9.12 2.52 3.46
CA TYR A 179 8.21 3.23 2.57
C TYR A 179 8.92 3.54 1.27
N TRP A 180 8.24 3.33 0.16
CA TRP A 180 8.66 3.77 -1.17
C TRP A 180 8.00 5.08 -1.52
N CYS A 181 8.79 6.01 -2.03
CA CYS A 181 8.38 7.31 -2.53
C CYS A 181 8.68 7.42 -4.02
N TRP A 182 7.65 7.82 -4.76
CA TRP A 182 7.77 8.16 -6.18
C TRP A 182 7.07 9.50 -6.41
N PRO A 183 7.55 10.35 -7.32
CA PRO A 183 8.77 10.20 -8.12
C PRO A 183 10.04 10.56 -7.33
N ILE A 184 11.21 10.49 -7.97
CA ILE A 184 12.41 11.14 -7.42
C ILE A 184 12.14 12.65 -7.27
N PRO A 185 12.49 13.28 -6.14
CA PRO A 185 12.15 14.67 -5.89
C PRO A 185 12.97 15.64 -6.76
N THR A 186 12.49 16.88 -6.86
CA THR A 186 13.28 18.02 -7.34
C THR A 186 14.33 18.44 -6.29
N ASP A 187 15.25 19.34 -6.66
CA ASP A 187 16.26 19.86 -5.72
C ASP A 187 15.58 20.73 -4.63
N GLY A 188 16.05 20.61 -3.39
CA GLY A 188 15.52 21.37 -2.26
C GLY A 188 15.43 20.55 -0.97
N ARG A 189 14.36 20.77 -0.19
CA ARG A 189 14.06 20.05 1.05
C ARG A 189 12.75 19.29 0.91
N ILE A 190 12.76 18.05 1.38
CA ILE A 190 11.52 17.30 1.62
C ILE A 190 11.20 17.39 3.10
N ARG A 191 9.93 17.63 3.42
CA ARG A 191 9.41 17.47 4.77
C ARG A 191 8.75 16.10 4.90
N ILE A 192 9.20 15.32 5.86
CA ILE A 192 8.56 14.05 6.25
C ILE A 192 7.92 14.26 7.61
N ALA A 193 6.61 14.13 7.65
CA ALA A 193 5.82 14.17 8.87
C ALA A 193 5.31 12.77 9.22
N VAL A 194 5.27 12.46 10.50
CA VAL A 194 4.68 11.23 11.03
C VAL A 194 3.68 11.56 12.12
N GLN A 195 2.57 10.83 12.15
CA GLN A 195 1.58 10.91 13.23
C GLN A 195 1.09 9.51 13.58
N TRP A 196 0.89 9.23 14.86
CA TRP A 196 0.40 7.94 15.31
C TRP A 196 -0.60 8.09 16.46
N PRO A 197 -1.86 8.47 16.16
CA PRO A 197 -2.87 8.70 17.18
C PRO A 197 -3.11 7.48 18.08
N ALA A 198 -3.06 6.27 17.51
CA ALA A 198 -3.25 5.02 18.26
C ALA A 198 -2.16 4.75 19.31
N ALA A 199 -0.97 5.34 19.16
CA ALA A 199 0.13 5.29 20.11
C ALA A 199 0.28 6.59 20.93
N GLY A 200 -0.66 7.53 20.80
CA GLY A 200 -0.62 8.82 21.51
C GLY A 200 0.44 9.79 20.98
N ILE A 201 0.96 9.57 19.77
CA ILE A 201 2.02 10.40 19.19
C ILE A 201 1.38 11.43 18.27
N ALA A 202 1.52 12.70 18.66
CA ALA A 202 1.12 13.83 17.85
C ALA A 202 1.98 13.94 16.58
N SER A 203 1.49 14.72 15.61
CA SER A 203 2.23 14.98 14.38
C SER A 203 3.59 15.63 14.69
N THR A 204 4.67 14.99 14.22
CA THR A 204 6.03 15.52 14.25
C THR A 204 6.62 15.46 12.84
N SER A 205 7.59 16.30 12.52
CA SER A 205 8.18 16.34 11.18
C SER A 205 9.66 16.69 11.18
N VAL A 206 10.36 16.22 10.15
CA VAL A 206 11.76 16.53 9.87
C VAL A 206 11.93 16.95 8.42
N GLU A 207 12.93 17.77 8.15
CA GLU A 207 13.37 18.08 6.80
C GLU A 207 14.62 17.31 6.43
N ILE A 208 14.64 16.76 5.22
CA ILE A 208 15.80 16.05 4.67
C ILE A 208 16.22 16.66 3.33
N ASP A 209 17.46 16.39 2.93
CA ASP A 209 18.07 16.94 1.72
C ASP A 209 17.55 16.21 0.45
N ALA A 210 16.60 16.84 -0.24
CA ALA A 210 16.03 16.30 -1.47
C ALA A 210 17.06 16.29 -2.60
N SER A 211 17.96 17.29 -2.62
CA SER A 211 19.04 17.39 -3.61
C SER A 211 20.05 16.24 -3.44
N ALA A 212 20.32 15.81 -2.21
CA ALA A 212 21.15 14.64 -1.94
C ALA A 212 20.49 13.34 -2.45
N ILE A 213 19.19 13.17 -2.17
CA ILE A 213 18.39 12.04 -2.67
C ILE A 213 18.40 12.02 -4.20
N ARG A 214 18.11 13.16 -4.84
CA ARG A 214 18.07 13.28 -6.29
C ARG A 214 19.41 12.94 -6.93
N ARG A 215 20.52 13.49 -6.41
CA ARG A 215 21.86 13.17 -6.92
C ARG A 215 22.19 11.68 -6.78
N ALA A 216 21.87 11.07 -5.64
CA ALA A 216 22.08 9.65 -5.40
C ALA A 216 21.25 8.79 -6.38
N GLY A 217 19.97 9.13 -6.58
CA GLY A 217 19.11 8.43 -7.54
C GLY A 217 19.57 8.56 -8.99
N LEU A 218 20.14 9.71 -9.37
CA LEU A 218 20.74 9.89 -10.71
C LEU A 218 22.06 9.13 -10.92
N SER A 219 22.64 8.58 -9.85
CA SER A 219 23.90 7.82 -9.87
C SER A 219 23.71 6.35 -9.49
N SER A 220 22.47 5.86 -9.49
CA SER A 220 22.18 4.45 -9.29
C SER A 220 22.57 3.60 -10.50
N ASP A 221 22.90 2.34 -10.23
CA ASP A 221 23.41 1.42 -11.23
C ASP A 221 22.33 0.45 -11.70
N LYS A 222 22.31 0.16 -12.99
CA LYS A 222 21.52 -0.98 -13.51
C LYS A 222 22.25 -2.28 -13.17
N LEU A 223 21.53 -3.20 -12.52
CA LEU A 223 22.07 -4.50 -12.12
C LEU A 223 22.28 -5.45 -13.30
N TRP A 224 21.43 -5.34 -14.31
CA TRP A 224 21.43 -6.22 -15.46
C TRP A 224 21.68 -5.40 -16.72
N SER A 225 22.60 -5.88 -17.57
CA SER A 225 22.77 -5.35 -18.91
C SER A 225 21.62 -5.82 -19.79
N GLY A 226 20.70 -4.91 -20.11
CA GLY A 226 19.65 -5.07 -21.11
C GLY A 226 19.75 -3.97 -22.15
#